data_AF-A0A2D4GYL1-F1
#
_entry.id   AF-A0A2D4GYL1-F1
#
_cell.length_a   1.000
_cell.length_b   1.000
_cell.length_c   1.000
_cell.angle_alpha   90.00
_cell.angle_beta   90.00
_cell.angle_gamma   90.00
#
_symmetry.space_group_name_H-M   'P 1'
#
loop_
_entity.id
_entity.type
_entity.pdbx_description
1 polymer ?
#
loop_
_entity_poly.entity_id
_entity_poly.type
_entity_poly.pdbx_seq_one_letter_code
_entity_poly.pdbx_strand_id
1 'polypeptide(L)'
;NYIRCIKPNDQKAAHIFSDALVCHQVRYLGLLENVRVRRAGYAFRQTYEPCLERYKMLCKQTWPQWRGPARIGVEVLFNELEVPEEEYSLGRSKIFIRNPRTLFKLEDLRKQRLEDLATLIQKIYRGWKCRTYFLLMKKSQIVISAWYRKYAQQKKYQQIKRSAIIVQSYIRGWKARKLLRELKYQKRCEEAVTTIAAYWHGAQARRELKRLKEE
;
A
#
# COMPACT_ATOMS: atom_id res chain seq x y z
N ASN A 1 -19.80 -14.26 52.70
CA ASN A 1 -18.44 -14.59 52.24
C ASN A 1 -17.71 -15.33 53.33
N TYR A 2 -17.08 -16.46 53.02
CA TYR A 2 -16.25 -17.19 54.00
C TYR A 2 -14.80 -16.77 53.82
N ILE A 3 -14.17 -16.27 54.87
CA ILE A 3 -12.75 -15.92 54.89
C ILE A 3 -12.04 -16.97 55.75
N ARG A 4 -11.02 -17.64 55.19
CA ARG A 4 -10.19 -18.62 55.88
C ARG A 4 -8.77 -18.06 55.96
N CYS A 5 -8.37 -17.64 57.14
CA CYS A 5 -7.02 -17.12 57.39
C CYS A 5 -6.06 -18.29 57.61
N ILE A 6 -4.87 -18.22 57.00
CA ILE A 6 -3.80 -19.23 57.14
C ILE A 6 -2.56 -18.53 57.65
N LYS A 7 -1.96 -19.06 58.71
CA LYS A 7 -0.68 -18.62 59.26
C LYS A 7 0.46 -19.17 58.41
N PRO A 8 1.32 -18.33 57.79
CA PRO A 8 2.36 -18.81 56.88
C PRO A 8 3.59 -19.37 57.61
N ASN A 9 3.92 -18.86 58.81
CA ASN A 9 5.04 -19.33 59.64
C ASN A 9 4.84 -18.97 61.12
N ASP A 10 5.52 -19.67 62.03
CA ASP A 10 5.48 -19.40 63.47
C ASP A 10 6.40 -18.26 63.93
N GLN A 11 7.41 -17.92 63.13
CA GLN A 11 8.41 -16.90 63.44
C GLN A 11 7.89 -15.46 63.32
N LYS A 12 6.62 -15.27 62.90
CA LYS A 12 6.01 -13.96 62.63
C LYS A 12 6.82 -13.12 61.62
N ALA A 13 7.55 -13.79 60.75
CA ALA A 13 8.42 -13.15 59.76
C ALA A 13 7.67 -12.99 58.43
N ALA A 14 7.87 -11.87 57.75
CA ALA A 14 7.36 -11.68 56.40
C ALA A 14 8.07 -12.63 55.42
N HIS A 15 7.36 -13.05 54.36
CA HIS A 15 7.88 -13.88 53.25
C HIS A 15 8.40 -15.29 53.61
N ILE A 16 8.29 -15.72 54.86
CA ILE A 16 8.61 -17.11 55.27
C ILE A 16 7.35 -17.97 55.15
N PHE A 17 7.43 -19.08 54.43
CA PHE A 17 6.34 -20.04 54.26
C PHE A 17 6.77 -21.42 54.75
N SER A 18 6.10 -21.92 55.79
CA SER A 18 6.29 -23.26 56.33
C SER A 18 5.25 -24.21 55.75
N ASP A 19 5.69 -25.07 54.82
CA ASP A 19 4.79 -26.01 54.14
C ASP A 19 4.08 -26.94 55.12
N ALA A 20 4.80 -27.48 56.11
CA ALA A 20 4.22 -28.37 57.11
C ALA A 20 3.09 -27.70 57.92
N LEU A 21 3.32 -26.45 58.38
CA LEU A 21 2.34 -25.67 59.14
C LEU A 21 1.10 -25.34 58.29
N VAL A 22 1.30 -24.95 57.04
CA VAL A 22 0.20 -24.60 56.12
C VAL A 22 -0.56 -25.85 55.67
N CYS A 23 0.13 -26.94 55.35
CA CYS A 23 -0.50 -28.22 55.02
C CYS A 23 -1.37 -28.74 56.16
N HIS A 24 -0.90 -28.67 57.41
CA HIS A 24 -1.72 -29.00 58.58
C HIS A 24 -2.98 -28.12 58.64
N GLN A 25 -2.83 -26.81 58.41
CA GLN A 25 -3.96 -25.87 58.35
C GLN A 25 -4.97 -26.18 57.25
N VAL A 26 -4.50 -26.46 56.05
CA VAL A 26 -5.33 -26.83 54.91
C VAL A 26 -6.16 -28.08 55.20
N ARG A 27 -5.56 -29.08 55.87
CA ARG A 27 -6.23 -30.33 56.25
C ARG A 27 -7.27 -30.11 57.35
N TYR A 28 -6.91 -29.49 58.48
CA TYR A 28 -7.88 -29.33 59.59
C TYR A 28 -9.02 -28.37 59.24
N LEU A 29 -8.77 -27.35 58.40
CA LEU A 29 -9.82 -26.45 57.91
C LEU A 29 -10.73 -27.11 56.86
N GLY A 30 -10.43 -28.35 56.46
CA GLY A 30 -11.20 -29.09 55.47
C GLY A 30 -11.18 -28.45 54.08
N LEU A 31 -10.12 -27.70 53.73
CA LEU A 31 -10.09 -26.95 52.48
C LEU A 31 -10.05 -27.89 51.26
N LEU A 32 -9.37 -29.04 51.38
CA LEU A 32 -9.32 -30.05 50.33
C LEU A 32 -10.66 -30.76 50.16
N GLU A 33 -11.34 -31.06 51.25
CA GLU A 33 -12.67 -31.66 51.29
C GLU A 33 -13.70 -30.72 50.65
N ASN A 34 -13.64 -29.42 50.97
CA ASN A 34 -14.46 -28.40 50.34
C ASN A 34 -14.25 -28.34 48.81
N VAL A 35 -12.99 -28.48 48.36
CA VAL A 35 -12.67 -28.53 46.93
C VAL A 35 -13.14 -29.85 46.30
N ARG A 36 -13.00 -30.98 46.98
CA ARG A 36 -13.48 -32.31 46.52
C ARG A 36 -14.99 -32.32 46.34
N VAL A 37 -15.76 -31.84 47.33
CA VAL A 37 -17.22 -31.73 47.23
C VAL A 37 -17.63 -30.84 46.06
N ARG A 38 -16.93 -29.70 45.86
CA ARG A 38 -17.18 -28.84 44.70
C ARG A 38 -16.88 -29.52 43.36
N ARG A 39 -15.81 -30.31 43.28
CA ARG A 39 -15.41 -31.05 42.06
C ARG A 39 -16.29 -32.26 41.77
N ALA A 40 -16.94 -32.85 42.77
CA ALA A 40 -17.89 -33.93 42.57
C ALA A 40 -19.18 -33.46 41.86
N GLY A 41 -19.55 -32.19 42.06
CA GLY A 41 -20.61 -31.51 41.33
C GLY A 41 -20.08 -30.59 40.23
N TYR A 42 -20.77 -29.47 40.01
CA TYR A 42 -20.31 -28.45 39.06
C TYR A 42 -19.19 -27.60 39.66
N ALA A 43 -17.96 -27.85 39.24
CA ALA A 43 -16.78 -27.15 39.75
C ALA A 43 -16.80 -25.66 39.38
N PHE A 44 -17.23 -25.34 38.15
CA PHE A 44 -17.23 -23.98 37.61
C PHE A 44 -18.64 -23.47 37.35
N ARG A 45 -18.87 -22.18 37.64
CA ARG A 45 -20.17 -21.51 37.50
C ARG A 45 -19.96 -20.08 37.07
N GLN A 46 -20.64 -19.65 36.01
CA GLN A 46 -20.53 -18.28 35.49
C GLN A 46 -21.87 -17.81 34.95
N THR A 47 -22.14 -16.51 35.01
CA THR A 47 -23.30 -15.92 34.30
C THR A 47 -23.14 -16.07 32.78
N TYR A 48 -24.25 -16.01 32.06
CA TYR A 48 -24.25 -16.28 30.63
C TYR A 48 -23.50 -15.22 29.82
N GLU A 49 -23.67 -13.94 30.13
CA GLU A 49 -23.10 -12.83 29.36
C GLU A 49 -21.56 -12.88 29.34
N PRO A 50 -20.85 -13.00 30.49
CA PRO A 50 -19.39 -13.10 30.48
C PRO A 50 -18.88 -14.38 29.83
N CYS A 51 -19.63 -15.50 29.95
CA CYS A 51 -19.27 -16.74 29.29
C CYS A 51 -19.36 -16.58 27.76
N LEU A 52 -20.47 -16.03 27.27
CA LEU A 52 -20.70 -15.81 25.85
C LEU A 52 -19.69 -14.82 25.27
N GLU A 53 -19.47 -13.68 25.90
CA GLU A 53 -18.47 -12.70 25.42
C GLU A 53 -17.06 -13.28 25.38
N ARG A 54 -16.73 -14.16 26.33
CA ARG A 54 -15.43 -14.84 26.35
C ARG A 54 -15.28 -15.86 25.23
N TYR A 55 -16.33 -16.58 24.85
CA TYR A 55 -16.19 -17.73 23.95
C TYR A 55 -16.91 -17.61 22.61
N LYS A 56 -17.69 -16.54 22.35
CA LYS A 56 -18.45 -16.35 21.10
C LYS A 56 -17.62 -16.44 19.82
N MET A 57 -16.31 -16.16 19.89
CA MET A 57 -15.40 -16.27 18.74
C MET A 57 -15.16 -17.71 18.25
N LEU A 58 -15.51 -18.70 19.06
CA LEU A 58 -15.34 -20.12 18.75
C LEU A 58 -16.46 -20.68 17.86
N CYS A 59 -17.62 -20.01 17.79
CA CYS A 59 -18.80 -20.45 17.05
C CYS A 59 -19.15 -19.42 15.99
N LYS A 60 -19.42 -19.87 14.75
CA LYS A 60 -19.70 -18.96 13.62
C LYS A 60 -21.02 -18.21 13.80
N GLN A 61 -21.99 -18.82 14.48
CA GLN A 61 -23.33 -18.26 14.68
C GLN A 61 -23.36 -17.16 15.75
N THR A 62 -22.48 -17.26 16.75
CA THR A 62 -22.39 -16.28 17.85
C THR A 62 -21.39 -15.16 17.58
N TRP A 63 -20.41 -15.40 16.69
CA TRP A 63 -19.45 -14.40 16.22
C TRP A 63 -20.03 -13.53 15.09
N PRO A 64 -19.69 -12.23 14.99
CA PRO A 64 -18.92 -11.40 15.93
C PRO A 64 -19.74 -10.82 17.09
N GLN A 65 -21.04 -10.67 16.85
CA GLN A 65 -21.96 -10.05 17.79
C GLN A 65 -23.23 -10.89 17.92
N TRP A 66 -23.51 -11.32 19.15
CA TRP A 66 -24.76 -11.99 19.49
C TRP A 66 -25.87 -10.96 19.76
N ARG A 67 -27.06 -11.21 19.21
CA ARG A 67 -28.24 -10.31 19.37
C ARG A 67 -29.35 -10.90 20.24
N GLY A 68 -29.29 -12.20 20.55
CA GLY A 68 -30.30 -12.87 21.35
C GLY A 68 -30.00 -12.84 22.86
N PRO A 69 -30.83 -13.50 23.68
CA PRO A 69 -30.54 -13.75 25.08
C PRO A 69 -29.24 -14.54 25.24
N ALA A 70 -28.41 -14.20 26.23
CA ALA A 70 -27.09 -14.80 26.40
C ALA A 70 -27.15 -16.32 26.68
N ARG A 71 -28.20 -16.79 27.38
CA ARG A 71 -28.42 -18.23 27.62
C ARG A 71 -28.48 -19.04 26.32
N ILE A 72 -29.28 -18.59 25.36
CA ILE A 72 -29.44 -19.25 24.06
C ILE A 72 -28.11 -19.18 23.29
N GLY A 73 -27.39 -18.06 23.38
CA GLY A 73 -26.08 -17.94 22.74
C GLY A 73 -25.06 -18.93 23.28
N VAL A 74 -25.03 -19.16 24.60
CA VAL A 74 -24.15 -20.15 25.22
C VAL A 74 -24.57 -21.58 24.83
N GLU A 75 -25.87 -21.85 24.73
CA GLU A 75 -26.38 -23.15 24.26
C GLU A 75 -25.95 -23.45 22.83
N VAL A 76 -26.15 -22.51 21.89
CA VAL A 76 -25.69 -22.63 20.50
C VAL A 76 -24.17 -22.83 20.43
N LEU A 77 -23.42 -22.06 21.20
CA LEU A 77 -21.96 -22.18 21.28
C LEU A 77 -21.52 -23.58 21.74
N PHE A 78 -22.12 -24.11 22.81
CA PHE A 78 -21.73 -25.41 23.37
C PHE A 78 -22.14 -26.57 22.46
N ASN A 79 -23.28 -26.43 21.77
CA ASN A 79 -23.73 -27.39 20.76
C ASN A 79 -22.80 -27.41 19.54
N GLU A 80 -22.40 -26.25 19.00
CA GLU A 80 -21.47 -26.18 17.86
C GLU A 80 -20.06 -26.66 18.22
N LEU A 81 -19.67 -26.55 19.50
CA LEU A 81 -18.40 -27.07 20.03
C LEU A 81 -18.46 -28.54 20.45
N GLU A 82 -19.60 -29.21 20.25
CA GLU A 82 -19.83 -30.61 20.60
C GLU A 82 -19.40 -30.92 22.04
N VAL A 83 -19.70 -30.00 22.97
CA VAL A 83 -19.46 -30.23 24.39
C VAL A 83 -20.51 -31.24 24.87
N PRO A 84 -20.11 -32.38 25.46
CA PRO A 84 -21.09 -33.36 25.94
C PRO A 84 -22.06 -32.75 26.95
N GLU A 85 -23.35 -33.06 26.84
CA GLU A 85 -24.37 -32.52 27.76
C GLU A 85 -24.14 -32.92 29.22
N GLU A 86 -23.41 -34.02 29.48
CA GLU A 86 -23.05 -34.46 30.83
C GLU A 86 -22.03 -33.52 31.51
N GLU A 87 -21.28 -32.76 30.72
CA GLU A 87 -20.20 -31.89 31.18
C GLU A 87 -20.68 -30.50 31.60
N TYR A 88 -21.92 -30.12 31.26
CA TYR A 88 -22.48 -28.83 31.64
C TYR A 88 -23.98 -28.89 31.96
N SER A 89 -24.47 -27.86 32.63
CA SER A 89 -25.90 -27.67 32.85
C SER A 89 -26.26 -26.19 32.80
N LEU A 90 -27.42 -25.91 32.22
CA LEU A 90 -27.96 -24.56 32.04
C LEU A 90 -28.95 -24.26 33.16
N GLY A 91 -28.57 -23.37 34.08
CA GLY A 91 -29.47 -22.91 35.13
C GLY A 91 -30.39 -21.76 34.67
N ARG A 92 -30.98 -21.05 35.63
CA ARG A 92 -31.81 -19.87 35.31
C ARG A 92 -30.99 -18.70 34.79
N SER A 93 -29.86 -18.38 35.44
CA SER A 93 -29.03 -17.20 35.14
C SER A 93 -27.54 -17.51 34.90
N LYS A 94 -27.13 -18.78 35.04
CA LYS A 94 -25.73 -19.20 35.02
C LYS A 94 -25.57 -20.53 34.28
N ILE A 95 -24.43 -20.68 33.63
CA ILE A 95 -23.92 -21.97 33.18
C ILE A 95 -23.09 -22.63 34.29
N PHE A 96 -23.22 -23.95 34.40
CA PHE A 96 -22.53 -24.78 35.35
C PHE A 96 -21.70 -25.81 34.56
N ILE A 97 -20.39 -25.85 34.77
CA ILE A 97 -19.48 -26.81 34.09
C ILE A 97 -18.96 -27.78 35.14
N ARG A 98 -19.06 -29.07 34.83
CA ARG A 98 -18.76 -30.17 35.75
C ARG A 98 -17.26 -30.34 35.90
N ASN A 99 -16.58 -30.70 34.82
CA ASN A 99 -15.15 -31.00 34.84
C ASN A 99 -14.31 -29.75 34.52
N PRO A 100 -13.27 -29.44 35.31
CA PRO A 100 -12.29 -28.41 34.95
C PRO A 100 -11.64 -28.64 33.58
N ARG A 101 -11.48 -29.90 33.14
CA ARG A 101 -10.89 -30.23 31.82
C ARG A 101 -11.65 -29.59 30.66
N THR A 102 -12.99 -29.59 30.72
CA THR A 102 -13.85 -28.97 29.71
C THR A 102 -13.60 -27.46 29.61
N LEU A 103 -13.45 -26.79 30.76
CA LEU A 103 -13.12 -25.37 30.79
C LEU A 103 -11.72 -25.09 30.22
N PHE A 104 -10.72 -25.89 30.57
CA PHE A 104 -9.37 -25.73 30.00
C PHE A 104 -9.36 -25.94 28.48
N LYS A 105 -10.10 -26.94 27.97
CA LYS A 105 -10.28 -27.15 26.54
C LYS A 105 -10.87 -25.90 25.85
N LEU A 106 -11.88 -25.26 26.43
CA LEU A 106 -12.46 -24.03 25.89
C LEU A 106 -11.46 -22.86 25.85
N GLU A 107 -10.61 -22.72 26.87
CA GLU A 107 -9.54 -21.71 26.90
C GLU A 107 -8.46 -21.97 25.83
N ASP A 108 -8.06 -23.23 25.65
CA ASP A 108 -7.08 -23.62 24.63
C ASP A 108 -7.61 -23.34 23.22
N LEU A 109 -8.86 -23.72 22.94
CA LEU A 109 -9.54 -23.40 21.68
C LEU A 109 -9.63 -21.90 21.45
N ARG A 110 -9.96 -21.12 22.51
CA ARG A 110 -10.01 -19.66 22.43
C ARG A 110 -8.65 -19.08 22.08
N LYS A 111 -7.57 -19.58 22.70
CA LYS A 111 -6.21 -19.12 22.42
C LYS A 111 -5.83 -19.37 20.96
N GLN A 112 -6.05 -20.57 20.44
CA GLN A 112 -5.81 -20.91 19.04
C GLN A 112 -6.61 -20.00 18.10
N ARG A 113 -7.89 -19.77 18.42
CA ARG A 113 -8.75 -18.92 17.60
C ARG A 113 -8.29 -17.46 17.56
N LEU A 114 -7.77 -16.93 18.67
CA LEU A 114 -7.18 -15.60 18.70
C LEU A 114 -5.93 -15.49 17.82
N GLU A 115 -5.08 -16.53 17.79
CA GLU A 115 -3.91 -16.61 16.93
C GLU A 115 -4.30 -16.66 15.44
N ASP A 116 -5.34 -17.42 15.08
CA ASP A 116 -5.90 -17.44 13.72
C ASP A 116 -6.42 -16.08 13.28
N LEU A 117 -7.18 -15.40 14.15
CA LEU A 117 -7.73 -14.07 13.87
C LEU A 117 -6.62 -13.03 13.70
N ALA A 118 -5.59 -13.08 14.54
CA ALA A 118 -4.41 -12.23 14.39
C ALA A 118 -3.71 -12.49 13.05
N THR A 119 -3.53 -13.75 12.68
CA THR A 119 -2.94 -14.16 11.40
C THR A 119 -3.77 -13.66 10.21
N LEU A 120 -5.11 -13.74 10.29
CA LEU A 120 -6.02 -13.22 9.27
C LEU A 120 -5.84 -11.71 9.07
N ILE A 121 -5.82 -10.95 10.17
CA ILE A 121 -5.59 -9.49 10.15
C ILE A 121 -4.23 -9.19 9.52
N GLN A 122 -3.17 -9.87 9.97
CA GLN A 122 -1.82 -9.69 9.44
C GLN A 122 -1.72 -10.03 7.95
N LYS A 123 -2.36 -11.12 7.50
CA LYS A 123 -2.40 -11.53 6.09
C LYS A 123 -3.04 -10.44 5.22
N ILE A 124 -4.20 -9.93 5.64
CA ILE A 124 -4.92 -8.88 4.91
C ILE A 124 -4.06 -7.61 4.84
N TYR A 125 -3.48 -7.18 5.96
CA TYR A 125 -2.64 -5.99 6.01
C TYR A 125 -1.38 -6.10 5.14
N ARG A 126 -0.66 -7.23 5.22
CA ARG A 126 0.54 -7.48 4.39
C ARG A 126 0.19 -7.44 2.90
N GLY A 127 -0.93 -8.06 2.52
CA GLY A 127 -1.43 -8.02 1.14
C GLY A 127 -1.75 -6.59 0.68
N TRP A 128 -2.49 -5.83 1.49
CA TRP A 128 -2.82 -4.43 1.20
C TRP A 128 -1.56 -3.56 1.07
N LYS A 129 -0.59 -3.69 1.99
CA LYS A 129 0.66 -2.93 1.99
C LYS A 129 1.46 -3.19 0.71
N CYS A 130 1.67 -4.46 0.36
CA CYS A 130 2.42 -4.84 -0.85
C CYS A 130 1.73 -4.35 -2.13
N ARG A 131 0.40 -4.53 -2.23
CA ARG A 131 -0.37 -4.06 -3.39
C ARG A 131 -0.30 -2.55 -3.54
N THR A 132 -0.44 -1.81 -2.45
CA THR A 132 -0.38 -0.33 -2.45
C THR A 132 0.99 0.15 -2.93
N TYR A 133 2.06 -0.44 -2.40
CA TYR A 133 3.42 -0.11 -2.81
C TYR A 133 3.69 -0.44 -4.29
N PHE A 134 3.26 -1.61 -4.76
CA PHE A 134 3.38 -2.00 -6.17
C PHE A 134 2.66 -1.03 -7.11
N LEU A 135 1.42 -0.64 -6.78
CA LEU A 135 0.65 0.30 -7.61
C LEU A 135 1.32 1.68 -7.66
N LEU A 136 1.91 2.14 -6.56
CA LEU A 136 2.69 3.37 -6.53
C LEU A 136 3.92 3.28 -7.44
N MET A 137 4.73 2.22 -7.30
CA MET A 137 5.91 1.99 -8.16
C MET A 137 5.53 1.92 -9.63
N LYS A 138 4.46 1.20 -9.97
CA LYS A 138 3.97 1.07 -11.34
C LYS A 138 3.59 2.43 -11.93
N LYS A 139 2.87 3.28 -11.18
CA LYS A 139 2.53 4.64 -11.63
C LYS A 139 3.79 5.47 -11.89
N SER A 140 4.74 5.48 -10.95
CA SER A 140 6.01 6.20 -11.12
C SER A 140 6.80 5.72 -12.33
N GLN A 141 6.88 4.40 -12.54
CA GLN A 141 7.59 3.81 -13.67
C GLN A 141 6.97 4.22 -15.01
N ILE A 142 5.64 4.24 -15.13
CA ILE A 142 4.93 4.68 -16.33
C ILE A 142 5.24 6.15 -16.63
N VAL A 143 5.19 7.01 -15.61
CA VAL A 143 5.48 8.44 -15.75
C VAL A 143 6.92 8.64 -16.23
N ILE A 144 7.90 8.05 -15.55
CA ILE A 144 9.32 8.15 -15.93
C ILE A 144 9.54 7.67 -17.38
N SER A 145 8.97 6.52 -17.74
CA SER A 145 9.09 5.96 -19.09
C SER A 145 8.46 6.85 -20.16
N ALA A 146 7.32 7.48 -19.87
CA ALA A 146 6.67 8.42 -20.79
C ALA A 146 7.52 9.68 -21.00
N TRP A 147 8.03 10.26 -19.92
CA TRP A 147 8.92 11.42 -19.97
C TRP A 147 10.21 11.14 -20.75
N TYR A 148 10.84 9.98 -20.49
CA TYR A 148 12.03 9.58 -21.21
C TYR A 148 11.77 9.41 -22.72
N ARG A 149 10.69 8.70 -23.10
CA ARG A 149 10.32 8.54 -24.52
C ARG A 149 10.09 9.88 -25.20
N LYS A 150 9.39 10.81 -24.54
CA LYS A 150 9.20 12.19 -25.05
C LYS A 150 10.54 12.90 -25.24
N TYR A 151 11.41 12.88 -24.23
CA TYR A 151 12.73 13.52 -24.29
C TYR A 151 13.59 12.96 -25.44
N ALA A 152 13.64 11.63 -25.59
CA ALA A 152 14.40 10.99 -26.65
C ALA A 152 13.92 11.43 -28.05
N GLN A 153 12.60 11.49 -28.28
CA GLN A 153 12.04 11.97 -29.54
C GLN A 153 12.31 13.45 -29.78
N GLN A 154 12.17 14.30 -28.76
CA GLN A 154 12.48 15.73 -28.86
C GLN A 154 13.96 15.95 -29.22
N LYS A 155 14.88 15.22 -28.59
CA LYS A 155 16.31 15.30 -28.89
C LYS A 155 16.61 14.92 -30.35
N LYS A 156 16.02 13.81 -30.82
CA LYS A 156 16.14 13.37 -32.23
C LYS A 156 15.59 14.40 -33.20
N TYR A 157 14.40 14.94 -32.92
CA TYR A 157 13.78 15.98 -33.75
C TYR A 157 14.63 17.26 -33.80
N GLN A 158 15.17 17.71 -32.67
CA GLN A 158 16.03 18.89 -32.62
C GLN A 158 17.31 18.71 -33.46
N GLN A 159 17.90 17.51 -33.43
CA GLN A 159 19.06 17.21 -34.27
C GLN A 159 18.72 17.28 -35.76
N ILE A 160 17.62 16.63 -36.17
CA ILE A 160 17.14 16.66 -37.56
C ILE A 160 16.83 18.11 -37.99
N LYS A 161 16.13 18.87 -37.14
CA LYS A 161 15.79 20.27 -37.39
C LYS A 161 17.04 21.13 -37.59
N ARG A 162 18.05 20.98 -36.73
CA ARG A 162 19.33 21.71 -36.87
C ARG A 162 20.02 21.40 -38.19
N SER A 163 20.14 20.11 -38.54
CA SER A 163 20.73 19.68 -39.82
C SER A 163 19.94 20.23 -41.01
N ALA A 164 18.61 20.16 -40.96
CA ALA A 164 17.75 20.69 -42.02
C ALA A 164 17.91 22.20 -42.21
N ILE A 165 17.98 22.98 -41.11
CA ILE A 165 18.20 24.44 -41.16
C ILE A 165 19.53 24.76 -41.84
N ILE A 166 20.59 24.02 -41.51
CA ILE A 166 21.92 24.18 -42.13
C ILE A 166 21.84 23.92 -43.64
N VAL A 167 21.30 22.78 -44.05
CA VAL A 167 21.16 22.44 -45.49
C VAL A 167 20.32 23.49 -46.23
N GLN A 168 19.20 23.91 -45.63
CA GLN A 168 18.35 24.95 -46.21
C GLN A 168 19.07 26.30 -46.35
N SER A 169 19.90 26.71 -45.38
CA SER A 169 20.64 27.98 -45.47
C SER A 169 21.69 27.95 -46.59
N TYR A 170 22.40 26.82 -46.75
CA TYR A 170 23.34 26.62 -47.86
C TYR A 170 22.65 26.72 -49.22
N ILE A 171 21.51 26.04 -49.39
CA ILE A 171 20.74 26.07 -50.65
C ILE A 171 20.23 27.48 -50.94
N ARG A 172 19.62 28.15 -49.95
CA ARG A 172 19.13 29.54 -50.11
C ARG A 172 20.29 30.48 -50.49
N GLY A 173 21.43 30.37 -49.81
CA GLY A 173 22.62 31.16 -50.12
C GLY A 173 23.19 30.88 -51.51
N TRP A 174 23.22 29.61 -51.94
CA TRP A 174 23.65 29.25 -53.29
C TRP A 174 22.72 29.83 -54.37
N LYS A 175 21.40 29.71 -54.19
CA LYS A 175 20.41 30.29 -55.12
C LYS A 175 20.59 31.81 -55.24
N ALA A 176 20.72 32.51 -54.11
CA ALA A 176 20.95 33.96 -54.10
C ALA A 176 22.25 34.36 -54.82
N ARG A 177 23.36 33.63 -54.58
CA ARG A 177 24.64 33.88 -55.27
C ARG A 177 24.61 33.55 -56.76
N LYS A 178 23.81 32.57 -57.18
CA LYS A 178 23.60 32.26 -58.60
C LYS A 178 22.87 33.41 -59.28
N LEU A 179 21.74 33.84 -58.71
CA LEU A 179 20.96 34.98 -59.22
C LEU A 179 21.79 36.27 -59.29
N LEU A 180 22.57 36.56 -58.24
CA LEU A 180 23.44 37.75 -58.23
C LEU A 180 24.49 37.71 -59.36
N ARG A 181 25.04 36.53 -59.68
CA ARG A 181 26.00 36.39 -60.78
C ARG A 181 25.36 36.65 -62.14
N GLU A 182 24.13 36.17 -62.35
CA GLU A 182 23.34 36.41 -63.56
C GLU A 182 23.03 37.91 -63.71
N LEU A 183 22.53 38.56 -62.66
CA LEU A 183 22.25 40.00 -62.65
C LEU A 183 23.50 40.86 -62.89
N LYS A 184 24.63 40.51 -62.26
CA LYS A 184 25.93 41.20 -62.49
C LYS A 184 26.44 41.01 -63.92
N TYR A 185 26.18 39.87 -64.54
CA TYR A 185 26.54 39.65 -65.94
C TYR A 185 25.68 40.52 -66.86
N GLN A 186 24.35 40.51 -66.67
CA GLN A 186 23.43 41.37 -67.41
C GLN A 186 23.82 42.84 -67.30
N LYS A 187 24.07 43.33 -66.08
CA LYS A 187 24.51 44.71 -65.86
C LYS A 187 25.81 45.06 -66.59
N ARG A 188 26.81 44.16 -66.59
CA ARG A 188 28.06 44.36 -67.35
C ARG A 188 27.81 44.40 -68.86
N CYS A 189 26.89 43.59 -69.38
CA CYS A 189 26.50 43.63 -70.78
C CYS A 189 25.81 44.96 -71.12
N GLU A 190 24.90 45.44 -70.28
CA GLU A 190 24.25 46.75 -70.44
C GLU A 190 25.28 47.90 -70.41
N GLU A 191 26.22 47.87 -69.45
CA GLU A 191 27.33 48.83 -69.37
C GLU A 191 28.24 48.79 -70.62
N ALA A 192 28.52 47.60 -71.16
CA ALA A 192 29.29 47.46 -72.39
C ALA A 192 28.55 48.01 -73.61
N VAL A 193 27.25 47.70 -73.75
CA VAL A 193 26.41 48.20 -74.86
C VAL A 193 26.30 49.72 -74.81
N THR A 194 26.02 50.29 -73.64
CA THR A 194 25.96 51.75 -73.46
C THR A 194 27.28 52.42 -73.79
N THR A 195 28.40 51.82 -73.40
CA THR A 195 29.74 52.31 -73.76
C THR A 195 29.94 52.29 -75.27
N ILE A 196 29.69 51.16 -75.94
CA ILE A 196 29.83 51.01 -77.40
C ILE A 196 28.94 52.02 -78.13
N ALA A 197 27.68 52.17 -77.72
CA ALA A 197 26.74 53.13 -78.29
C ALA A 197 27.25 54.58 -78.13
N ALA A 198 27.76 54.95 -76.95
CA ALA A 198 28.32 56.28 -76.72
C ALA A 198 29.53 56.56 -77.63
N TYR A 199 30.45 55.59 -77.79
CA TYR A 199 31.58 55.71 -78.72
C TYR A 199 31.12 55.84 -80.17
N TRP A 200 30.14 55.04 -80.60
CA TRP A 200 29.56 55.09 -81.95
C TRP A 200 28.90 56.43 -82.24
N HIS A 201 27.99 56.91 -81.37
CA HIS A 201 27.35 58.21 -81.51
C HIS A 201 28.37 59.35 -81.52
N GLY A 202 29.39 59.28 -80.66
CA GLY A 202 30.49 60.26 -80.67
C GLY A 202 31.29 60.24 -81.97
N ALA A 203 31.55 59.07 -82.56
CA ALA A 203 32.24 58.95 -83.84
C ALA A 203 31.37 59.48 -85.01
N GLN A 204 30.07 59.22 -84.98
CA GLN A 204 29.11 59.73 -85.95
C GLN A 204 29.07 61.26 -85.93
N ALA A 205 28.91 61.87 -84.75
CA ALA A 205 28.92 63.33 -84.58
C ALA A 205 30.23 63.97 -85.05
N ARG A 206 31.39 63.33 -84.79
CA ARG A 206 32.70 63.82 -85.28
C ARG A 206 32.82 63.74 -86.80
N ARG A 207 32.32 62.67 -87.44
CA ARG A 207 32.29 62.55 -88.91
C ARG A 207 31.41 63.63 -89.54
N GLU A 208 30.25 63.88 -88.94
CA GLU A 208 29.32 64.91 -89.38
C GLU A 208 29.93 66.32 -89.27
N LEU A 209 30.57 66.64 -88.13
CA LEU A 209 31.34 67.88 -87.97
C LEU A 209 32.46 68.02 -89.00
N LYS A 210 33.16 66.93 -89.34
CA LYS A 210 34.22 66.96 -90.36
C LYS A 210 33.65 67.26 -91.74
N ARG A 211 32.52 66.64 -92.11
CA ARG A 211 31.81 66.91 -93.38
C ARG A 211 31.42 68.39 -93.48
N LEU A 212 30.84 68.95 -92.41
CA LEU A 212 30.45 70.37 -92.34
C LEU A 212 31.64 71.36 -92.38
N LYS A 213 32.87 70.90 -92.17
CA LYS A 213 34.10 71.73 -92.25
C LYS A 213 34.82 71.61 -93.61
N GLU A 214 34.48 70.60 -94.40
CA GLU A 214 35.02 70.38 -95.76
C GLU A 214 34.13 71.03 -96.84
N GLU A 215 32.91 71.44 -96.49
CA GLU A 215 32.04 72.37 -97.23
C GLU A 215 32.38 73.84 -96.89
#